data_AF-A0A520CEX4-F1
#
_entry.id   AF-A0A520CEX4-F1
#
_cell.length_a   1.000
_cell.length_b   1.000
_cell.length_c   1.000
_cell.angle_alpha   90.00
_cell.angle_beta   90.00
_cell.angle_gamma   90.00
#
_symmetry.space_group_name_H-M   'P 1'
#
loop_
_entity.id
_entity.type
_entity.pdbx_description
1 polymer ?
#
loop_
_entity_poly.entity_id
_entity_poly.type
_entity_poly.pdbx_seq_one_letter_code
_entity_poly.pdbx_strand_id
1 'polypeptide(L)'
;MEAIPIVVFWCLIAWAVFQPPHVMLYLFFASVSFGSLAVVPIAWTGGFTLVPTTIVGMLLIARQLGNVRGLMRTLDLALQPSAALLLLLFWVVAGITTLFMPRFFRGEVLVMSMALSTVMVLEPTSQNLTQFVYMSISVLGTFAFAGLLRDVAMRQRALNGLCLGAGVVIVTGFLDHASQYLPLEPILQPLRTANYALNVSSEILQTRRIVGLMPEASTFGTQVLTFLAMLHFFRRAMPRGPVRHVVVPILIGLLLALAALSTSSTAYVGLCVLAATGVAEWCWRVATSRRNAQLQRGLENEFWLSIVALWLLLLVVITVPRLFAPIEQMFDMMVLQKTRSLSYEERSMWNHVSWNALLSTYGLGVGLGGTRTSNFAVSLVSSVGLLGATFYFLFVVQCLFIRRASRADTQGRMMMSATRWTYLPIFLIGLAIATTPDFGLMNGFLYGLSMALAHRGPRAVAQPIEVVLSAPVALVEPSRIVPGRGIRFD
;
A
#
# COMPACT_ATOMS: atom_id res chain seq x y z
N MET A 1 -11.88 11.15 28.20
CA MET A 1 -12.11 11.50 26.79
C MET A 1 -11.44 10.52 25.81
N GLU A 2 -10.34 9.86 26.19
CA GLU A 2 -9.64 8.86 25.36
C GLU A 2 -10.49 7.64 24.94
N ALA A 3 -11.53 7.30 25.71
CA ALA A 3 -12.41 6.17 25.38
C ALA A 3 -13.30 6.42 24.16
N ILE A 4 -13.58 7.68 23.79
CA ILE A 4 -14.57 7.99 22.74
C ILE A 4 -14.12 7.46 21.37
N PRO A 5 -12.90 7.75 20.87
CA PRO A 5 -12.46 7.20 19.59
C PRO A 5 -12.37 5.67 19.57
N ILE A 6 -12.01 5.06 20.70
CA ILE A 6 -11.97 3.60 20.86
C ILE A 6 -13.38 3.02 20.70
N VAL A 7 -14.37 3.58 21.42
CA VAL A 7 -15.77 3.14 21.33
C VAL A 7 -16.31 3.32 19.92
N VAL A 8 -16.09 4.49 19.30
CA VAL A 8 -16.51 4.76 17.92
C VAL A 8 -15.90 3.74 16.96
N PHE A 9 -14.59 3.46 17.09
CA PHE A 9 -13.92 2.46 16.27
C PHE A 9 -14.55 1.07 16.44
N TRP A 10 -14.77 0.60 17.67
CA TRP A 10 -15.36 -0.71 17.92
C TRP A 10 -16.83 -0.80 17.48
N CYS A 11 -17.60 0.28 17.56
CA CYS A 11 -18.95 0.36 16.98
C CYS A 11 -18.92 0.22 15.46
N LEU A 12 -17.97 0.90 14.78
CA LEU A 12 -17.79 0.78 13.33
C LEU A 12 -17.38 -0.64 12.92
N ILE A 13 -16.49 -1.27 13.70
CA ILE A 13 -16.11 -2.67 13.51
C ILE A 13 -17.31 -3.60 13.68
N ALA A 14 -18.05 -3.47 14.77
CA ALA A 14 -19.23 -4.29 15.05
C ALA A 14 -20.25 -4.19 13.91
N TRP A 15 -20.52 -2.97 13.43
CA TRP A 15 -21.37 -2.76 12.26
C TRP A 15 -20.80 -3.43 11.00
N ALA A 16 -19.53 -3.22 10.69
CA ALA A 16 -18.90 -3.70 9.46
C ALA A 16 -18.78 -5.23 9.35
N VAL A 17 -18.71 -5.94 10.47
CA VAL A 17 -18.72 -7.41 10.48
C VAL A 17 -19.98 -7.97 9.82
N PHE A 18 -21.13 -7.33 10.02
CA PHE A 18 -22.40 -7.72 9.40
C PHE A 18 -22.60 -7.17 7.98
N GLN A 19 -21.70 -6.31 7.52
CA GLN A 19 -21.78 -5.72 6.18
C GLN A 19 -21.14 -6.61 5.10
N PRO A 20 -21.41 -6.32 3.82
CA PRO A 20 -20.74 -7.00 2.72
C PRO A 20 -19.22 -6.77 2.74
N PRO A 21 -18.41 -7.69 2.17
CA PRO A 21 -16.93 -7.67 2.32
C PRO A 21 -16.24 -6.39 1.84
N HIS A 22 -16.86 -5.63 0.94
CA HIS A 22 -16.28 -4.39 0.43
C HIS A 22 -16.25 -3.26 1.46
N VAL A 23 -17.14 -3.27 2.45
CA VAL A 23 -17.12 -2.28 3.54
C VAL A 23 -15.85 -2.43 4.38
N MET A 24 -15.39 -3.66 4.57
CA MET A 24 -14.12 -3.91 5.27
C MET A 24 -12.90 -3.42 4.46
N LEU A 25 -12.96 -3.42 3.13
CA LEU A 25 -11.92 -2.79 2.30
C LEU A 25 -11.94 -1.26 2.44
N TYR A 26 -13.12 -0.66 2.52
CA TYR A 26 -13.25 0.79 2.75
C TYR A 26 -12.69 1.17 4.11
N LEU A 27 -13.06 0.43 5.15
CA LEU A 27 -12.50 0.62 6.49
C LEU A 27 -11.00 0.40 6.50
N PHE A 28 -10.48 -0.58 5.79
CA PHE A 28 -9.04 -0.85 5.70
C PHE A 28 -8.28 0.33 5.13
N PHE A 29 -8.72 0.88 3.99
CA PHE A 29 -8.05 2.05 3.41
C PHE A 29 -8.22 3.31 4.26
N ALA A 30 -9.37 3.49 4.92
CA ALA A 30 -9.61 4.62 5.83
C ALA A 30 -8.79 4.53 7.12
N SER A 31 -8.63 3.33 7.68
CA SER A 31 -7.94 3.09 8.95
C SER A 31 -6.44 3.37 8.87
N VAL A 32 -5.88 3.30 7.65
CA VAL A 32 -4.45 3.54 7.38
C VAL A 32 -4.02 4.95 7.79
N SER A 33 -4.94 5.91 7.83
CA SER A 33 -4.68 7.27 8.29
C SER A 33 -4.52 7.41 9.80
N PHE A 34 -4.80 6.37 10.59
CA PHE A 34 -4.79 6.42 12.06
C PHE A 34 -3.61 5.62 12.61
N GLY A 35 -2.40 6.14 12.41
CA GLY A 35 -1.16 5.51 12.89
C GLY A 35 -1.04 5.63 14.40
N SER A 36 -1.34 6.81 14.96
CA SER A 36 -1.12 7.13 16.37
C SER A 36 -2.25 6.72 17.31
N LEU A 37 -3.33 6.11 16.79
CA LEU A 37 -4.46 5.68 17.60
C LEU A 37 -4.27 4.23 18.05
N ALA A 38 -4.19 3.99 19.36
CA ALA A 38 -4.34 2.66 19.92
C ALA A 38 -5.84 2.36 20.13
N VAL A 39 -6.35 1.29 19.50
CA VAL A 39 -7.77 0.89 19.63
C VAL A 39 -8.02 -0.14 20.72
N VAL A 40 -6.96 -0.64 21.36
CA VAL A 40 -7.02 -1.44 22.57
C VAL A 40 -6.16 -0.74 23.62
N PRO A 41 -6.65 -0.57 24.86
CA PRO A 41 -5.85 0.00 25.93
C PRO A 41 -4.51 -0.72 26.10
N ILE A 42 -3.42 0.05 26.13
CA ILE A 42 -2.04 -0.46 26.15
C ILE A 42 -1.78 -1.38 27.37
N ALA A 43 -2.46 -1.10 28.49
CA ALA A 43 -2.39 -1.91 29.70
C ALA A 43 -2.82 -3.37 29.46
N TRP A 44 -3.74 -3.62 28.53
CA TRP A 44 -4.25 -4.97 28.24
C TRP A 44 -3.43 -5.70 27.19
N THR A 45 -2.67 -4.97 26.39
CA THR A 45 -1.85 -5.52 25.30
C THR A 45 -0.38 -5.71 25.71
N GLY A 46 -0.03 -5.40 26.97
CA GLY A 46 1.35 -5.52 27.46
C GLY A 46 2.33 -4.56 26.77
N GLY A 47 1.86 -3.35 26.42
CA GLY A 47 2.69 -2.35 25.73
C GLY A 47 2.54 -2.35 24.19
N PHE A 48 1.81 -3.31 23.63
CA PHE A 48 1.64 -3.47 22.18
C PHE A 48 0.58 -2.51 21.62
N THR A 49 0.96 -1.70 20.63
CA THR A 49 0.06 -0.72 20.02
C THR A 49 -0.74 -1.34 18.88
N LEU A 50 -1.97 -1.75 19.16
CA LEU A 50 -2.92 -2.19 18.14
C LEU A 50 -3.58 -0.97 17.49
N VAL A 51 -3.18 -0.67 16.26
CA VAL A 51 -3.76 0.42 15.46
C VAL A 51 -4.99 -0.06 14.67
N PRO A 52 -5.91 0.84 14.27
CA PRO A 52 -7.09 0.52 13.48
C PRO A 52 -6.82 -0.41 12.29
N THR A 53 -5.78 -0.14 11.51
CA THR A 53 -5.44 -0.95 10.31
C THR A 53 -5.07 -2.39 10.64
N THR A 54 -4.38 -2.59 11.75
CA THR A 54 -3.99 -3.93 12.22
C THR A 54 -5.23 -4.74 12.58
N ILE A 55 -6.18 -4.13 13.32
CA ILE A 55 -7.45 -4.80 13.70
C ILE A 55 -8.32 -5.08 12.47
N VAL A 56 -8.49 -4.11 11.56
CA VAL A 56 -9.25 -4.34 10.32
C VAL A 56 -8.60 -5.43 9.47
N GLY A 57 -7.26 -5.47 9.39
CA GLY A 57 -6.50 -6.53 8.75
C GLY A 57 -6.76 -7.91 9.38
N MET A 58 -6.70 -8.00 10.71
CA MET A 58 -7.04 -9.23 11.45
C MET A 58 -8.46 -9.70 11.17
N LEU A 59 -9.44 -8.80 11.08
CA LEU A 59 -10.83 -9.14 10.77
C LEU A 59 -11.01 -9.61 9.33
N LEU A 60 -10.30 -9.01 8.37
CA LEU A 60 -10.27 -9.50 6.99
C LEU A 60 -9.69 -10.91 6.91
N ILE A 61 -8.62 -11.18 7.66
CA ILE A 61 -8.02 -12.52 7.80
C ILE A 61 -9.02 -13.49 8.41
N ALA A 62 -9.63 -13.13 9.55
CA ALA A 62 -10.61 -13.96 10.24
C ALA A 62 -11.82 -14.27 9.36
N ARG A 63 -12.32 -13.30 8.58
CA ARG A 63 -13.43 -13.51 7.65
C ARG A 63 -13.06 -14.45 6.50
N GLN A 64 -11.84 -14.35 5.98
CA GLN A 64 -11.37 -15.24 4.92
C GLN A 64 -11.10 -16.65 5.44
N LEU A 65 -10.47 -16.79 6.61
CA LEU A 65 -10.06 -18.08 7.17
C LEU A 65 -11.17 -18.78 7.98
N GLY A 66 -12.15 -18.03 8.49
CA GLY A 66 -13.23 -18.54 9.32
C GLY A 66 -14.25 -19.42 8.58
N ASN A 67 -14.21 -19.46 7.25
CA ASN A 67 -14.99 -20.39 6.44
C ASN A 67 -14.07 -21.51 5.93
N VAL A 68 -14.48 -22.78 6.07
CA VAL A 68 -13.74 -23.96 5.56
C VAL A 68 -13.35 -23.78 4.09
N ARG A 69 -14.25 -23.26 3.25
CA ARG A 69 -13.94 -22.99 1.83
C ARG A 69 -12.86 -21.93 1.65
N GLY A 70 -12.84 -20.92 2.52
CA GLY A 70 -11.84 -19.85 2.50
C GLY A 70 -10.48 -20.34 3.00
N LEU A 71 -10.46 -21.14 4.07
CA LEU A 71 -9.27 -21.81 4.57
C LEU A 71 -8.63 -22.72 3.51
N MET A 72 -9.41 -23.61 2.90
CA MET A 72 -8.90 -24.53 1.85
C MET A 72 -8.32 -23.75 0.67
N ARG A 73 -9.00 -22.69 0.20
CA ARG A 73 -8.48 -21.82 -0.86
C ARG A 73 -7.17 -21.12 -0.48
N THR A 74 -7.00 -20.76 0.79
CA THR A 74 -5.76 -20.14 1.28
C THR A 74 -4.64 -21.18 1.33
N LEU A 75 -4.92 -22.39 1.79
CA LEU A 75 -3.95 -23.49 1.79
C LEU A 75 -3.51 -23.85 0.36
N ASP A 76 -4.45 -23.96 -0.57
CA ASP A 76 -4.16 -24.19 -1.99
C ASP A 76 -3.24 -23.10 -2.58
N LEU A 77 -3.53 -21.83 -2.26
CA LEU A 77 -2.68 -20.72 -2.68
C LEU A 77 -1.29 -20.78 -2.05
N ALA A 78 -1.23 -21.07 -0.75
CA ALA A 78 0.00 -21.09 0.03
C ALA A 78 0.93 -22.22 -0.40
N LEU A 79 0.40 -23.36 -0.83
CA LEU A 79 1.21 -24.50 -1.29
C LEU A 79 1.58 -24.42 -2.77
N GLN A 80 0.96 -23.52 -3.55
CA GLN A 80 1.22 -23.41 -4.98
C GLN A 80 2.50 -22.57 -5.25
N PRO A 81 3.54 -23.14 -5.91
CA PRO A 81 4.80 -22.43 -6.19
C PRO A 81 4.64 -21.14 -6.99
N SER A 82 3.69 -21.12 -7.93
CA SER A 82 3.40 -19.95 -8.78
C SER A 82 2.56 -18.87 -8.08
N ALA A 83 1.98 -19.19 -6.92
CA ALA A 83 1.14 -18.30 -6.14
C ALA A 83 1.86 -17.83 -4.87
N ALA A 84 1.81 -18.56 -3.76
CA ALA A 84 2.24 -18.04 -2.46
C ALA A 84 3.28 -18.88 -1.71
N LEU A 85 3.77 -19.99 -2.28
CA LEU A 85 4.74 -20.87 -1.59
C LEU A 85 5.99 -20.15 -1.09
N LEU A 86 6.56 -19.26 -1.89
CA LEU A 86 7.75 -18.50 -1.46
C LEU A 86 7.45 -17.59 -0.26
N LEU A 87 6.24 -17.01 -0.18
CA LEU A 87 5.83 -16.22 0.98
C LEU A 87 5.57 -17.10 2.20
N LEU A 88 5.00 -18.30 2.01
CA LEU A 88 4.82 -19.28 3.07
C LEU A 88 6.17 -19.75 3.64
N LEU A 89 7.11 -20.10 2.77
CA LEU A 89 8.46 -20.52 3.17
C LEU A 89 9.20 -19.39 3.90
N PHE A 90 9.10 -18.16 3.42
CA PHE A 90 9.60 -16.98 4.13
C PHE A 90 9.01 -16.89 5.54
N TRP A 91 7.69 -17.01 5.67
CA TRP A 91 7.01 -16.91 6.96
C TRP A 91 7.42 -18.01 7.94
N VAL A 92 7.57 -19.25 7.46
CA VAL A 92 8.07 -20.39 8.26
C VAL A 92 9.50 -20.16 8.72
N VAL A 93 10.41 -19.76 7.81
CA VAL A 93 11.80 -19.44 8.17
C VAL A 93 11.84 -18.30 9.18
N ALA A 94 11.07 -17.22 8.97
CA ALA A 94 10.99 -16.11 9.91
C ALA A 94 10.51 -16.55 11.31
N GLY A 95 9.54 -17.47 11.39
CA GLY A 95 9.10 -18.05 12.65
C GLY A 95 10.19 -18.87 13.35
N ILE A 96 10.87 -19.76 12.61
CA ILE A 96 11.99 -20.56 13.12
C ILE A 96 13.12 -19.65 13.61
N THR A 97 13.58 -18.72 12.77
CA THR A 97 14.66 -17.78 13.12
C THR A 97 14.30 -16.98 14.39
N THR A 98 13.08 -16.48 14.48
CA THR A 98 12.62 -15.67 15.63
C THR A 98 12.48 -16.50 16.92
N LEU A 99 12.07 -17.77 16.81
CA LEU A 99 11.92 -18.64 17.97
C LEU A 99 13.28 -19.13 18.50
N PHE A 100 14.23 -19.43 17.62
CA PHE A 100 15.46 -20.12 18.01
C PHE A 100 16.69 -19.20 18.09
N MET A 101 16.91 -18.29 17.13
CA MET A 101 18.18 -17.54 17.05
C MET A 101 18.47 -16.63 18.25
N PRO A 102 17.50 -15.87 18.82
CA PRO A 102 17.74 -15.10 20.05
C PRO A 102 18.18 -15.94 21.25
N ARG A 103 17.86 -17.25 21.25
CA ARG A 103 18.23 -18.19 22.32
C ARG A 103 19.58 -18.85 22.06
N PHE A 104 19.86 -19.21 20.82
CA PHE A 104 21.13 -19.85 20.45
C PHE A 104 22.32 -18.91 20.56
N PHE A 105 22.15 -17.65 20.17
CA PHE A 105 23.22 -16.64 20.19
C PHE A 105 23.11 -15.70 21.40
N ARG A 106 22.44 -16.16 22.46
CA ARG A 106 22.22 -15.36 23.66
C ARG A 106 23.54 -15.01 24.31
N GLY A 107 23.77 -13.74 24.59
CA GLY A 107 25.00 -13.31 25.26
C GLY A 107 26.21 -13.11 24.32
N GLU A 108 26.11 -13.48 23.04
CA GLU A 108 27.26 -13.56 22.12
C GLU A 108 27.24 -12.51 21.01
N VAL A 109 26.04 -12.10 20.57
CA VAL A 109 25.88 -11.20 19.42
C VAL A 109 25.41 -9.82 19.87
N LEU A 110 26.06 -8.76 19.38
CA LEU A 110 25.63 -7.38 19.62
C LEU A 110 24.52 -7.00 18.63
N VAL A 111 23.46 -6.40 19.15
CA VAL A 111 22.29 -5.95 18.38
C VAL A 111 21.86 -4.56 18.81
N MET A 112 21.12 -3.90 17.93
CA MET A 112 20.55 -2.59 18.20
C MET A 112 19.17 -2.74 18.85
N SER A 113 19.02 -2.34 20.12
CA SER A 113 17.75 -2.47 20.84
C SER A 113 16.62 -1.64 20.19
N MET A 114 15.49 -2.29 19.93
CA MET A 114 14.27 -1.63 19.42
C MET A 114 13.66 -0.66 20.44
N ALA A 115 13.75 -0.98 21.74
CA ALA A 115 13.10 -0.21 22.80
C ALA A 115 13.99 0.94 23.29
N LEU A 116 15.25 0.64 23.61
CA LEU A 116 16.16 1.61 24.22
C LEU A 116 16.97 2.41 23.19
N SER A 117 17.00 1.99 21.93
CA SER A 117 17.83 2.61 20.91
C SER A 117 19.31 2.68 21.35
N THR A 118 19.79 1.62 21.99
CA THR A 118 21.19 1.42 22.38
C THR A 118 21.70 0.06 21.92
N VAL A 119 23.03 -0.08 21.81
CA VAL A 119 23.66 -1.37 21.52
C VAL A 119 23.58 -2.25 22.76
N MET A 120 23.06 -3.46 22.58
CA MET A 120 22.89 -4.44 23.64
C MET A 120 23.28 -5.82 23.13
N VAL A 121 23.47 -6.75 24.06
CA VAL A 121 23.69 -8.14 23.71
C VAL A 121 22.34 -8.79 23.37
N LEU A 122 22.34 -9.69 22.38
CA LEU A 122 21.15 -10.38 21.92
C LEU A 122 20.58 -11.25 23.04
N GLU A 123 19.30 -11.03 23.32
CA GLU A 123 18.50 -11.86 24.22
C GLU A 123 17.06 -11.99 23.67
N PRO A 124 16.32 -13.04 24.04
CA PRO A 124 14.91 -13.14 23.72
C PRO A 124 14.11 -12.05 24.42
N THR A 125 13.31 -11.29 23.66
CA THR A 125 12.45 -10.22 24.17
C THR A 125 11.01 -10.37 23.72
N SER A 126 10.07 -9.68 24.37
CA SER A 126 8.68 -9.57 23.92
C SER A 126 8.55 -8.93 22.53
N GLN A 127 9.56 -8.18 22.10
CA GLN A 127 9.62 -7.58 20.77
C GLN A 127 9.72 -8.64 19.67
N ASN A 128 10.35 -9.79 19.95
CA ASN A 128 10.42 -10.89 19.00
C ASN A 128 9.02 -11.42 18.65
N LEU A 129 8.21 -11.67 19.67
CA LEU A 129 6.82 -12.11 19.51
C LEU A 129 5.99 -11.04 18.80
N THR A 130 6.10 -9.79 19.25
CA THR A 130 5.37 -8.64 18.69
C THR A 130 5.62 -8.48 17.18
N GLN A 131 6.90 -8.50 16.77
CA GLN A 131 7.26 -8.36 15.36
C GLN A 131 6.89 -9.58 14.52
N PHE A 132 6.93 -10.78 15.09
CA PHE A 132 6.41 -11.97 14.43
C PHE A 132 4.89 -11.94 14.23
N VAL A 133 4.14 -11.42 15.21
CA VAL A 133 2.69 -11.21 15.08
C VAL A 133 2.39 -10.19 13.97
N TYR A 134 3.06 -9.03 13.94
CA TYR A 134 2.90 -8.06 12.85
C TYR A 134 3.21 -8.65 11.47
N MET A 135 4.35 -9.34 11.34
CA MET A 135 4.71 -10.04 10.11
C MET A 135 3.65 -11.08 9.71
N SER A 136 3.11 -11.84 10.67
CA SER A 136 2.07 -12.84 10.42
C SER A 136 0.78 -12.19 9.92
N ILE A 137 0.41 -11.03 10.45
CA ILE A 137 -0.75 -10.25 9.97
C ILE A 137 -0.52 -9.79 8.53
N SER A 138 0.68 -9.32 8.19
CA SER A 138 1.02 -8.93 6.81
C SER A 138 0.98 -10.11 5.84
N VAL A 139 1.53 -11.27 6.21
CA VAL A 139 1.51 -12.50 5.40
C VAL A 139 0.09 -13.05 5.23
N LEU A 140 -0.64 -13.26 6.32
CA LEU A 140 -2.00 -13.78 6.26
C LEU A 140 -2.96 -12.78 5.60
N GLY A 141 -2.76 -11.48 5.82
CA GLY A 141 -3.48 -10.40 5.16
C GLY A 141 -3.27 -10.42 3.65
N THR A 142 -2.05 -10.72 3.19
CA THR A 142 -1.73 -10.93 1.78
C THR A 142 -2.56 -12.07 1.17
N PHE A 143 -2.72 -13.18 1.88
CA PHE A 143 -3.61 -14.27 1.44
C PHE A 143 -5.10 -13.88 1.46
N ALA A 144 -5.52 -13.13 2.48
CA ALA A 144 -6.89 -12.62 2.56
C ALA A 144 -7.24 -11.70 1.38
N PHE A 145 -6.35 -10.75 1.05
CA PHE A 145 -6.48 -9.90 -0.12
C PHE A 145 -6.48 -10.71 -1.43
N ALA A 146 -5.62 -11.72 -1.54
CA ALA A 146 -5.59 -12.59 -2.72
C ALA A 146 -6.91 -13.34 -2.93
N GLY A 147 -7.55 -13.80 -1.86
CA GLY A 147 -8.86 -14.45 -1.90
C GLY A 147 -9.99 -13.48 -2.27
N LEU A 148 -10.02 -12.33 -1.58
CA LEU A 148 -11.05 -11.31 -1.72
C LEU A 148 -11.04 -10.65 -3.11
N LEU A 149 -9.85 -10.38 -3.66
CA LEU A 149 -9.68 -9.69 -4.93
C LEU A 149 -9.75 -10.62 -6.15
N ARG A 150 -10.12 -11.91 -5.99
CA ARG A 150 -10.40 -12.78 -7.14
C ARG A 150 -11.60 -12.29 -7.94
N ASP A 151 -12.60 -11.72 -7.27
CA ASP A 151 -13.79 -11.14 -7.89
C ASP A 151 -13.48 -9.77 -8.51
N VAL A 152 -13.86 -9.59 -9.78
CA VAL A 152 -13.69 -8.35 -10.54
C VAL A 152 -14.42 -7.18 -9.88
N ALA A 153 -15.64 -7.41 -9.36
CA ALA A 153 -16.40 -6.37 -8.67
C ALA A 153 -15.66 -5.89 -7.42
N MET A 154 -15.04 -6.82 -6.68
CA MET A 154 -14.27 -6.48 -5.49
C MET A 154 -13.00 -5.67 -5.81
N ARG A 155 -12.33 -5.96 -6.93
CA ARG A 155 -11.19 -5.15 -7.39
C ARG A 155 -11.58 -3.71 -7.67
N GLN A 156 -12.74 -3.48 -8.29
CA GLN A 156 -13.24 -2.13 -8.54
C GLN A 156 -13.61 -1.42 -7.22
N ARG A 157 -14.25 -2.13 -6.30
CA ARG A 157 -14.53 -1.59 -4.96
C ARG A 157 -13.24 -1.26 -4.22
N ALA A 158 -12.19 -2.07 -4.31
CA ALA A 158 -10.89 -1.74 -3.72
C ALA A 158 -10.33 -0.40 -4.23
N LEU A 159 -10.48 -0.09 -5.53
CA LEU A 159 -10.06 1.20 -6.09
C LEU A 159 -10.87 2.38 -5.53
N ASN A 160 -12.18 2.20 -5.28
CA ASN A 160 -12.97 3.22 -4.59
C ASN A 160 -12.55 3.38 -3.13
N GLY A 161 -12.19 2.27 -2.46
CA GLY A 161 -11.64 2.28 -1.12
C GLY A 161 -10.32 3.04 -1.03
N LEU A 162 -9.45 2.87 -2.02
CA LEU A 162 -8.23 3.64 -2.15
C LEU A 162 -8.50 5.15 -2.22
N CYS A 163 -9.50 5.59 -2.99
CA CYS A 163 -9.91 6.99 -3.04
C CYS A 163 -10.44 7.49 -1.68
N LEU A 164 -11.22 6.67 -0.97
CA LEU A 164 -11.68 6.99 0.38
C LEU A 164 -10.50 7.17 1.35
N GLY A 165 -9.57 6.21 1.38
CA GLY A 165 -8.38 6.27 2.23
C GLY A 165 -7.53 7.51 1.96
N ALA A 166 -7.32 7.84 0.68
CA ALA A 166 -6.66 9.09 0.29
C ALA A 166 -7.40 10.33 0.82
N GLY A 167 -8.74 10.35 0.71
CA GLY A 167 -9.57 11.40 1.29
C GLY A 167 -9.40 11.53 2.81
N VAL A 168 -9.35 10.41 3.54
CA VAL A 168 -9.12 10.43 5.00
C VAL A 168 -7.72 10.92 5.35
N VAL A 169 -6.68 10.53 4.61
CA VAL A 169 -5.32 11.09 4.78
C VAL A 169 -5.31 12.59 4.55
N ILE A 170 -6.02 13.07 3.52
CA ILE A 170 -6.12 14.50 3.23
C ILE A 170 -6.81 15.24 4.38
N VAL A 171 -7.95 14.75 4.85
CA VAL A 171 -8.70 15.35 5.96
C VAL A 171 -7.86 15.38 7.23
N THR A 172 -7.23 14.27 7.60
CA THR A 172 -6.39 14.21 8.80
C THR A 172 -5.16 15.11 8.71
N GLY A 173 -4.54 15.22 7.53
CA GLY A 173 -3.44 16.16 7.28
C GLY A 173 -3.86 17.62 7.40
N PHE A 174 -4.99 18.00 6.81
CA PHE A 174 -5.51 19.37 6.93
C PHE A 174 -5.99 19.71 8.33
N LEU A 175 -6.60 18.77 9.06
CA LEU A 175 -6.99 18.99 10.46
C LEU A 175 -5.77 19.25 11.34
N ASP A 176 -4.68 18.49 11.14
CA ASP A 176 -3.43 18.71 11.86
C ASP A 176 -2.77 20.04 11.48
N HIS A 177 -2.78 20.41 10.19
CA HIS A 177 -2.32 21.72 9.77
C HIS A 177 -3.15 22.86 10.38
N ALA A 178 -4.48 22.74 10.37
CA ALA A 178 -5.40 23.72 10.94
C ALA A 178 -5.23 23.86 12.46
N SER A 179 -4.79 22.80 13.16
CA SER A 179 -4.50 22.85 14.61
C SER A 179 -3.40 23.83 15.00
N GLN A 180 -2.61 24.31 14.04
CA GLN A 180 -1.61 25.36 14.24
C GLN A 180 -2.25 26.74 14.45
N TYR A 181 -3.45 26.95 13.90
CA TYR A 181 -4.14 28.24 13.91
C TYR A 181 -5.43 28.20 14.73
N LEU A 182 -5.97 27.00 14.98
CA LEU A 182 -7.23 26.76 15.68
C LEU A 182 -7.01 25.83 16.88
N PRO A 183 -7.77 25.97 17.98
CA PRO A 183 -7.65 25.13 19.17
C PRO A 183 -8.27 23.73 18.96
N LEU A 184 -7.74 22.96 18.01
CA LEU A 184 -8.22 21.62 17.64
C LEU A 184 -7.54 20.48 18.42
N GLU A 185 -6.56 20.80 19.26
CA GLU A 185 -5.81 19.80 20.04
C GLU A 185 -6.70 18.90 20.93
N PRO A 186 -7.79 19.39 21.57
CA PRO A 186 -8.71 18.53 22.33
C PRO A 186 -9.39 17.44 21.49
N ILE A 187 -9.49 17.63 20.16
CA ILE A 187 -10.06 16.66 19.23
C ILE A 187 -8.98 15.68 18.75
N LEU A 188 -7.76 16.15 18.55
CA LEU A 188 -6.65 15.34 18.03
C LEU A 188 -5.97 14.48 19.11
N GLN A 189 -5.86 14.97 20.34
CA GLN A 189 -5.21 14.25 21.45
C GLN A 189 -5.83 12.87 21.73
N PRO A 190 -7.17 12.70 21.79
CA PRO A 190 -7.77 11.38 21.94
C PRO A 190 -7.47 10.40 20.80
N LEU A 191 -7.02 10.89 19.64
CA LEU A 191 -6.61 10.09 18.48
C LEU A 191 -5.10 9.77 18.47
N ARG A 192 -4.36 10.23 19.48
CA ARG A 192 -2.89 10.11 19.62
C ARG A 192 -2.53 9.36 20.91
N THR A 193 -2.92 8.09 20.97
CA THR A 193 -2.84 7.22 22.17
C THR A 193 -1.84 6.06 22.03
N ALA A 194 -1.01 6.03 20.99
CA ALA A 194 -0.01 5.00 20.78
C ALA A 194 1.13 5.03 21.81
N ASN A 195 1.74 3.86 22.09
CA ASN A 195 2.75 3.69 23.15
C ASN A 195 4.19 4.04 22.74
N TYR A 196 4.43 4.35 21.46
CA TYR A 196 5.74 4.76 20.97
C TYR A 196 5.86 6.30 20.97
N ALA A 197 7.09 6.80 20.85
CA ALA A 197 7.34 8.24 20.82
C ALA A 197 6.58 8.92 19.66
N LEU A 198 5.76 9.93 20.01
CA LEU A 198 4.99 10.73 19.07
C LEU A 198 5.70 12.07 18.85
N ASN A 199 6.28 12.27 17.67
CA ASN A 199 7.00 13.48 17.31
C ASN A 199 6.10 14.46 16.54
N VAL A 200 5.07 14.95 17.24
CA VAL A 200 3.95 15.70 16.64
C VAL A 200 4.11 17.22 16.68
N SER A 201 5.12 17.69 17.42
CA SER A 201 5.43 19.11 17.62
C SER A 201 6.83 19.47 17.11
N SER A 202 7.45 18.64 16.25
CA SER A 202 8.73 19.02 15.65
C SER A 202 8.53 20.18 14.67
N GLU A 203 9.47 21.12 14.73
CA GLU A 203 9.50 22.31 13.90
C GLU A 203 10.77 22.32 13.05
N ILE A 204 10.66 22.83 11.83
CA ILE A 204 11.80 23.09 10.94
C ILE A 204 11.61 24.49 10.37
N LEU A 205 12.64 25.34 10.49
CA LEU A 205 12.56 26.75 10.10
C LEU A 205 11.33 27.46 10.72
N GLN A 206 11.09 27.25 12.02
CA GLN A 206 9.96 27.82 12.80
C GLN A 206 8.57 27.45 12.26
N THR A 207 8.48 26.44 11.39
CA THR A 207 7.21 25.91 10.89
C THR A 207 6.99 24.52 11.46
N ARG A 208 5.85 24.31 12.11
CA ARG A 208 5.45 22.98 12.62
C ARG A 208 5.18 22.04 11.46
N ARG A 209 5.81 20.87 11.51
CA ARG A 209 5.68 19.82 10.48
C ARG A 209 4.29 19.19 10.56
N ILE A 210 3.68 18.92 9.40
CA ILE A 210 2.40 18.21 9.34
C ILE A 210 2.64 16.71 9.53
N VAL A 211 1.92 16.14 10.48
CA VAL A 211 2.01 14.75 10.91
C VAL A 211 0.64 14.05 10.76
N GLY A 212 -0.45 14.80 10.67
CA GLY A 212 -1.79 14.23 10.64
C GLY A 212 -2.09 13.45 11.92
N LEU A 213 -2.53 12.20 11.75
CA LEU A 213 -2.69 11.22 12.83
C LEU A 213 -1.63 10.10 12.74
N MET A 214 -0.45 10.43 12.23
CA MET A 214 0.73 9.55 12.23
C MET A 214 1.65 9.83 13.42
N PRO A 215 2.63 8.95 13.71
CA PRO A 215 3.54 9.14 14.83
C PRO A 215 4.52 10.30 14.62
N GLU A 216 4.90 10.53 13.37
CA GLU A 216 5.87 11.53 12.95
C GLU A 216 5.65 11.92 11.49
N ALA A 217 6.22 13.06 11.09
CA ALA A 217 6.08 13.59 9.73
C ALA A 217 6.75 12.71 8.65
N SER A 218 7.76 11.90 8.98
CA SER A 218 8.29 10.88 8.06
C SER A 218 7.26 9.82 7.71
N THR A 219 6.56 9.28 8.71
CA THR A 219 5.51 8.29 8.50
C THR A 219 4.32 8.88 7.73
N PHE A 220 3.92 10.12 8.06
CA PHE A 220 2.91 10.84 7.28
C PHE A 220 3.32 11.04 5.83
N GLY A 221 4.55 11.50 5.58
CA GLY A 221 5.10 11.66 4.24
C GLY A 221 5.11 10.36 3.43
N THR A 222 5.52 9.24 4.04
CA THR A 222 5.45 7.92 3.42
C THR A 222 4.01 7.54 3.07
N GLN A 223 3.07 7.80 3.99
CA GLN A 223 1.66 7.46 3.79
C GLN A 223 1.03 8.25 2.63
N VAL A 224 1.26 9.57 2.60
CA VAL A 224 0.84 10.46 1.50
C VAL A 224 1.39 9.94 0.18
N LEU A 225 2.67 9.60 0.14
CA LEU A 225 3.30 9.09 -1.08
C LEU A 225 2.76 7.73 -1.51
N THR A 226 2.48 6.82 -0.58
CA THR A 226 1.86 5.52 -0.90
C THR A 226 0.53 5.72 -1.60
N PHE A 227 -0.35 6.58 -1.08
CA PHE A 227 -1.62 6.91 -1.73
C PHE A 227 -1.41 7.63 -3.07
N LEU A 228 -0.46 8.55 -3.15
CA LEU A 228 -0.13 9.28 -4.37
C LEU A 228 0.32 8.32 -5.49
N ALA A 229 1.25 7.40 -5.18
CA ALA A 229 1.73 6.38 -6.11
C ALA A 229 0.59 5.45 -6.56
N MET A 230 -0.19 4.93 -5.61
CA MET A 230 -1.33 4.07 -5.90
C MET A 230 -2.34 4.79 -6.78
N LEU A 231 -2.80 5.99 -6.42
CA LEU A 231 -3.77 6.74 -7.23
C LEU A 231 -3.24 7.05 -8.62
N HIS A 232 -1.99 7.49 -8.74
CA HIS A 232 -1.36 7.80 -10.03
C HIS A 232 -1.37 6.59 -10.97
N PHE A 233 -0.85 5.44 -10.53
CA PHE A 233 -0.72 4.28 -11.40
C PHE A 233 -2.05 3.53 -11.61
N PHE A 234 -2.90 3.43 -10.58
CA PHE A 234 -4.20 2.73 -10.67
C PHE A 234 -5.30 3.53 -11.36
N ARG A 235 -5.16 4.87 -11.53
CA ARG A 235 -6.15 5.71 -12.24
C ARG A 235 -6.57 5.13 -13.59
N ARG A 236 -5.63 4.54 -14.33
CA ARG A 236 -5.90 3.96 -15.67
C ARG A 236 -6.75 2.68 -15.62
N ALA A 237 -6.64 1.93 -14.52
CA ALA A 237 -7.41 0.72 -14.28
C ALA A 237 -8.83 1.00 -13.74
N MET A 238 -9.13 2.26 -13.36
CA MET A 238 -10.46 2.66 -12.95
C MET A 238 -11.40 2.79 -14.17
N PRO A 239 -12.69 2.43 -14.00
CA PRO A 239 -13.72 2.68 -15.01
C PRO A 239 -13.78 4.15 -15.43
N ARG A 240 -14.25 4.41 -16.66
CA ARG A 240 -14.52 5.79 -17.10
C ARG A 240 -15.67 6.36 -16.27
N GLY A 241 -15.48 7.56 -15.75
CA GLY A 241 -16.45 8.23 -14.90
C GLY A 241 -15.84 9.38 -14.09
N PRO A 242 -16.65 10.06 -13.27
CA PRO A 242 -16.23 11.23 -12.51
C PRO A 242 -15.11 10.90 -11.50
N VAL A 243 -15.12 9.69 -10.93
CA VAL A 243 -14.07 9.25 -10.01
C VAL A 243 -12.69 9.32 -10.67
N ARG A 244 -12.54 8.74 -11.86
CA ARG A 244 -11.27 8.70 -12.60
C ARG A 244 -10.82 10.08 -13.09
N HIS A 245 -11.76 10.89 -13.59
CA HIS A 245 -11.44 12.12 -14.32
C HIS A 245 -11.46 13.40 -13.47
N VAL A 246 -12.16 13.39 -12.34
CA VAL A 246 -12.32 14.56 -11.46
C VAL A 246 -11.78 14.26 -10.07
N VAL A 247 -12.31 13.23 -9.40
CA VAL A 247 -11.96 12.96 -7.99
C VAL A 247 -10.48 12.60 -7.84
N VAL A 248 -9.97 11.64 -8.62
CA VAL A 248 -8.57 11.20 -8.50
C VAL A 248 -7.56 12.32 -8.78
N PRO A 249 -7.68 13.13 -9.84
CA PRO A 249 -6.81 14.30 -10.03
C PRO A 249 -6.84 15.29 -8.86
N ILE A 250 -8.02 15.57 -8.29
CA ILE A 250 -8.13 16.46 -7.11
C ILE A 250 -7.41 15.84 -5.92
N LEU A 251 -7.62 14.54 -5.64
CA LEU A 251 -6.93 13.85 -4.55
C LEU A 251 -5.41 13.87 -4.75
N ILE A 252 -4.92 13.64 -5.96
CA ILE A 252 -3.49 13.72 -6.30
C ILE A 252 -2.95 15.13 -6.02
N GLY A 253 -3.65 16.18 -6.45
CA GLY A 253 -3.23 17.57 -6.21
C GLY A 253 -3.15 17.92 -4.72
N LEU A 254 -4.16 17.51 -3.94
CA LEU A 254 -4.18 17.72 -2.49
C LEU A 254 -3.09 16.91 -1.76
N LEU A 255 -2.84 15.67 -2.18
CA LEU A 255 -1.74 14.85 -1.64
C LEU A 255 -0.36 15.44 -1.98
N LEU A 256 -0.18 16.00 -3.18
CA LEU A 256 1.05 16.72 -3.53
C LEU A 256 1.27 17.94 -2.64
N ALA A 257 0.21 18.72 -2.39
CA ALA A 257 0.28 19.85 -1.47
C ALA A 257 0.65 19.40 -0.04
N LEU A 258 0.02 18.34 0.48
CA LEU A 258 0.36 17.79 1.79
C LEU A 258 1.75 17.18 1.84
N ALA A 259 2.24 16.56 0.77
CA ALA A 259 3.61 16.07 0.69
C ALA A 259 4.61 17.24 0.80
N ALA A 260 4.34 18.35 0.11
CA ALA A 260 5.14 19.57 0.19
C ALA A 260 5.14 20.16 1.61
N LEU A 261 3.96 20.26 2.23
CA LEU A 261 3.77 20.84 3.57
C LEU A 261 4.21 19.90 4.72
N SER A 262 4.34 18.59 4.48
CA SER A 262 4.81 17.63 5.48
C SER A 262 6.25 17.88 5.95
N THR A 263 7.01 18.72 5.22
CA THR A 263 8.39 19.11 5.57
C THR A 263 9.22 17.90 6.00
N SER A 264 9.16 16.87 5.15
CA SER A 264 9.72 15.55 5.41
C SER A 264 10.68 15.17 4.29
N SER A 265 11.93 14.91 4.66
CA SER A 265 12.95 14.42 3.73
C SER A 265 12.50 13.16 2.99
N THR A 266 11.77 12.28 3.68
CA THR A 266 11.15 11.09 3.09
C THR A 266 10.14 11.44 2.01
N ALA A 267 9.29 12.45 2.24
CA ALA A 267 8.31 12.90 1.25
C ALA A 267 9.01 13.52 0.04
N TYR A 268 10.01 14.38 0.24
CA TYR A 268 10.72 15.05 -0.86
C TYR A 268 11.51 14.08 -1.74
N VAL A 269 12.35 13.23 -1.13
CA VAL A 269 13.07 12.18 -1.86
C VAL A 269 12.07 11.25 -2.53
N GLY A 270 10.98 10.92 -1.83
CA GLY A 270 9.96 10.04 -2.36
C GLY A 270 9.18 10.60 -3.55
N LEU A 271 8.92 11.91 -3.60
CA LEU A 271 8.35 12.59 -4.76
C LEU A 271 9.31 12.54 -5.96
N CYS A 272 10.61 12.75 -5.75
CA CYS A 272 11.62 12.61 -6.81
C CYS A 272 11.65 11.19 -7.36
N VAL A 273 11.64 10.19 -6.49
CA VAL A 273 11.57 8.78 -6.90
C VAL A 273 10.27 8.50 -7.64
N LEU A 274 9.12 8.94 -7.13
CA LEU A 274 7.83 8.76 -7.80
C LEU A 274 7.83 9.39 -9.20
N ALA A 275 8.33 10.62 -9.33
CA ALA A 275 8.44 11.30 -10.61
C ALA A 275 9.34 10.51 -11.60
N ALA A 276 10.52 10.06 -11.15
CA ALA A 276 11.41 9.23 -11.96
C ALA A 276 10.73 7.91 -12.39
N THR A 277 10.01 7.25 -11.48
CA THR A 277 9.26 6.03 -11.82
C THR A 277 8.10 6.29 -12.78
N GLY A 278 7.42 7.44 -12.68
CA GLY A 278 6.37 7.86 -13.61
C GLY A 278 6.92 8.14 -15.01
N VAL A 279 8.06 8.83 -15.11
CA VAL A 279 8.75 9.05 -16.39
C VAL A 279 9.20 7.73 -17.01
N ALA A 280 9.80 6.83 -16.22
CA ALA A 280 10.18 5.51 -16.68
C ALA A 280 8.97 4.69 -17.17
N GLU A 281 7.82 4.82 -16.50
CA GLU A 281 6.55 4.21 -16.89
C GLU A 281 6.06 4.71 -18.25
N TRP A 282 6.15 6.02 -18.48
CA TRP A 282 5.80 6.63 -19.76
C TRP A 282 6.74 6.18 -20.87
N CYS A 283 8.06 6.22 -20.66
CA CYS A 283 9.04 5.73 -21.63
C CYS A 283 8.79 4.26 -21.98
N TRP A 284 8.55 3.41 -20.97
CA TRP A 284 8.20 2.01 -21.15
C TRP A 284 6.94 1.84 -22.00
N ARG A 285 5.89 2.64 -21.73
CA ARG A 285 4.65 2.60 -22.51
C ARG A 285 4.86 3.04 -23.94
N VAL A 286 5.58 4.13 -24.19
CA VAL A 286 5.90 4.60 -25.55
C VAL A 286 6.62 3.50 -26.33
N ALA A 287 7.63 2.87 -25.72
CA ALA A 287 8.39 1.80 -26.35
C ALA A 287 7.54 0.54 -26.62
N THR A 288 6.62 0.20 -25.72
CA THR A 288 5.79 -1.03 -25.82
C THR A 288 4.46 -0.80 -26.55
N SER A 289 4.08 0.45 -26.78
CA SER A 289 2.80 0.92 -27.30
C SER A 289 2.46 0.36 -28.68
N ARG A 290 3.46 0.17 -29.55
CA ARG A 290 3.28 -0.43 -30.89
C ARG A 290 2.70 -1.85 -30.83
N ARG A 291 2.83 -2.56 -29.70
CA ARG A 291 2.35 -3.93 -29.51
C ARG A 291 1.05 -4.01 -28.70
N ASN A 292 0.56 -2.91 -28.13
CA ASN A 292 -0.65 -2.92 -27.29
C ASN A 292 -1.32 -1.54 -27.23
N ALA A 293 -2.36 -1.33 -28.03
CA ALA A 293 -3.17 -0.09 -28.08
C ALA A 293 -3.76 0.31 -26.71
N GLN A 294 -3.85 -0.62 -25.76
CA GLN A 294 -4.34 -0.35 -24.41
C GLN A 294 -3.34 0.48 -23.58
N LEU A 295 -2.03 0.40 -23.88
CA LEU A 295 -0.98 1.17 -23.20
C LEU A 295 -0.93 2.64 -23.66
N GLN A 296 -1.48 2.94 -24.84
CA GLN A 296 -1.60 4.30 -25.39
C GLN A 296 -2.66 5.14 -24.67
N ARG A 297 -3.62 4.49 -23.99
CA ARG A 297 -4.77 5.18 -23.39
C ARG A 297 -4.34 6.23 -22.36
N GLY A 298 -4.63 7.48 -22.67
CA GLY A 298 -4.35 8.63 -21.79
C GLY A 298 -2.90 9.10 -21.79
N LEU A 299 -2.02 8.52 -22.61
CA LEU A 299 -0.61 8.92 -22.70
C LEU A 299 -0.46 10.34 -23.23
N GLU A 300 -1.23 10.70 -24.25
CA GLU A 300 -1.28 12.06 -24.82
C GLU A 300 -1.79 13.08 -23.80
N ASN A 301 -2.91 12.78 -23.12
CA ASN A 301 -3.43 13.66 -22.07
C ASN A 301 -2.44 13.79 -20.90
N GLU A 302 -1.79 12.70 -20.48
CA GLU A 302 -0.78 12.73 -19.41
C GLU A 302 0.45 13.57 -19.82
N PHE A 303 0.89 13.45 -21.07
CA PHE A 303 1.98 14.25 -21.64
C PHE A 303 1.63 15.74 -21.65
N TRP A 304 0.48 16.11 -22.22
CA TRP A 304 0.03 17.51 -22.26
C TRP A 304 -0.24 18.09 -20.87
N LEU A 305 -0.84 17.33 -19.96
CA LEU A 305 -1.02 17.75 -18.56
C LEU A 305 0.33 18.01 -17.88
N SER A 306 1.34 17.20 -18.17
CA SER A 306 2.68 17.36 -17.60
C SER A 306 3.39 18.58 -18.17
N ILE A 307 3.24 18.84 -19.47
CA ILE A 307 3.72 20.07 -20.11
C ILE A 307 3.05 21.29 -19.49
N VAL A 308 1.73 21.28 -19.33
CA VAL A 308 0.99 22.38 -18.71
C VAL A 308 1.42 22.58 -17.25
N ALA A 309 1.56 21.49 -16.48
CA ALA A 309 2.04 21.55 -15.10
C ALA A 309 3.47 22.13 -15.01
N LEU A 310 4.36 21.72 -15.92
CA LEU A 310 5.72 22.25 -16.01
C LEU A 310 5.71 23.74 -16.37
N TRP A 311 4.91 24.14 -17.34
CA TRP A 311 4.74 25.55 -17.72
C TRP A 311 4.21 26.40 -16.57
N LEU A 312 3.20 25.92 -15.85
CA LEU A 312 2.66 26.60 -14.69
C LEU A 312 3.71 26.72 -13.57
N LEU A 313 4.47 25.64 -13.32
CA LEU A 313 5.57 25.67 -12.36
C LEU A 313 6.62 26.71 -12.76
N LEU A 314 7.06 26.71 -14.02
CA LEU A 314 8.02 27.69 -14.54
C LEU A 314 7.49 29.12 -14.44
N LEU A 315 6.21 29.33 -14.74
CA LEU A 315 5.56 30.64 -14.61
C LEU A 315 5.55 31.10 -13.15
N VAL A 316 5.25 30.22 -12.19
CA VAL A 316 5.32 30.54 -10.76
C VAL A 316 6.76 30.86 -10.32
N VAL A 317 7.74 30.08 -10.78
CA VAL A 317 9.19 30.34 -10.53
C VAL A 317 9.60 31.73 -10.98
N ILE A 318 9.22 32.10 -12.21
CA ILE A 318 9.60 33.39 -12.80
C ILE A 318 8.85 34.55 -12.15
N THR A 319 7.56 34.38 -11.87
CA THR A 319 6.70 35.47 -11.38
C THR A 319 6.88 35.74 -9.89
N VAL A 320 7.22 34.73 -9.08
CA VAL A 320 7.39 34.90 -7.64
C VAL A 320 8.65 34.17 -7.12
N PRO A 321 9.86 34.64 -7.46
CA PRO A 321 11.11 33.99 -7.03
C PRO A 321 11.25 33.89 -5.50
N ARG A 322 10.62 34.82 -4.78
CA ARG A 322 10.61 34.85 -3.30
C ARG A 322 9.92 33.66 -2.65
N LEU A 323 9.00 32.97 -3.37
CA LEU A 323 8.38 31.74 -2.87
C LEU A 323 9.34 30.55 -2.88
N PHE A 324 10.41 30.60 -3.70
CA PHE A 324 11.35 29.50 -3.83
C PHE A 324 12.45 29.51 -2.79
N ALA A 325 12.87 30.67 -2.27
CA ALA A 325 13.95 30.72 -1.29
C ALA A 325 13.68 29.87 -0.02
N PRO A 326 12.48 29.87 0.58
CA PRO A 326 12.18 28.97 1.71
C PRO A 326 12.13 27.49 1.31
N ILE A 327 11.67 27.17 0.09
CA ILE A 327 11.59 25.80 -0.43
C ILE A 327 13.00 25.26 -0.69
N GLU A 328 13.87 26.08 -1.27
CA GLU A 328 15.28 25.77 -1.52
C GLU A 328 16.03 25.51 -0.22
N GLN A 329 15.89 26.39 0.77
CA GLN A 329 16.48 26.22 2.10
C GLN A 329 15.97 24.94 2.79
N MET A 330 14.67 24.68 2.70
CA MET A 330 14.07 23.46 3.23
C MET A 330 14.60 22.22 2.51
N PHE A 331 14.73 22.24 1.19
CA PHE A 331 15.28 21.14 0.41
C PHE A 331 16.75 20.89 0.71
N ASP A 332 17.56 21.96 0.78
CA ASP A 332 18.97 21.89 1.14
C ASP A 332 19.14 21.27 2.54
N MET A 333 18.41 21.77 3.53
CA MET A 333 18.46 21.25 4.90
C MET A 333 17.98 19.78 4.99
N MET A 334 16.85 19.46 4.35
CA MET A 334 16.19 18.16 4.51
C MET A 334 16.74 17.07 3.59
N VAL A 335 17.38 17.42 2.48
CA VAL A 335 17.86 16.46 1.49
C VAL A 335 19.38 16.51 1.38
N LEU A 336 19.95 17.67 1.08
CA LEU A 336 21.38 17.80 0.75
C LEU A 336 22.28 17.72 1.99
N GLN A 337 21.90 18.40 3.07
CA GLN A 337 22.66 18.45 4.33
C GLN A 337 22.30 17.33 5.30
N LYS A 338 21.29 16.50 4.99
CA LYS A 338 20.78 15.44 5.88
C LYS A 338 21.86 14.46 6.32
N THR A 339 22.84 14.16 5.46
CA THR A 339 23.96 13.24 5.77
C THR A 339 24.86 13.72 6.90
N ARG A 340 24.83 15.02 7.24
CA ARG A 340 25.58 15.62 8.35
C ARG A 340 24.79 15.71 9.65
N SER A 341 23.55 15.21 9.66
CA SER A 341 22.69 15.25 10.86
C SER A 341 22.99 14.10 11.81
N LEU A 342 22.86 14.35 13.12
CA LEU A 342 22.98 13.32 14.17
C LEU A 342 22.02 12.13 13.93
N SER A 343 20.80 12.40 13.45
CA SER A 343 19.83 11.35 13.12
C SER A 343 20.31 10.43 11.98
N TYR A 344 21.07 10.96 11.02
CA TYR A 344 21.64 10.14 9.95
C TYR A 344 22.78 9.26 10.47
N GLU A 345 23.62 9.79 11.33
CA GLU A 345 24.74 9.06 11.96
C GLU A 345 24.22 7.91 12.84
N GLU A 346 23.23 8.18 13.69
CA GLU A 346 22.54 7.15 14.50
C GLU A 346 21.95 6.05 13.62
N ARG A 347 21.19 6.42 12.58
CA ARG A 347 20.55 5.46 11.66
C ARG A 347 21.56 4.63 10.88
N SER A 348 22.72 5.21 10.54
CA SER A 348 23.83 4.50 9.88
C SER A 348 24.47 3.50 10.83
N MET A 349 24.68 3.88 12.10
CA MET A 349 25.16 2.98 13.15
C MET A 349 24.20 1.81 13.38
N TRP A 350 22.89 2.03 13.41
CA TRP A 350 21.90 0.94 13.54
C TRP A 350 22.03 -0.11 12.44
N ASN A 351 22.23 0.33 11.19
CA ASN A 351 22.43 -0.58 10.06
C ASN A 351 23.75 -1.33 10.17
N HIS A 352 24.84 -0.66 10.56
CA HIS A 352 26.15 -1.26 10.70
C HIS A 352 26.16 -2.35 11.80
N VAL A 353 25.59 -2.06 12.96
CA VAL A 353 25.44 -3.03 14.06
C VAL A 353 24.61 -4.23 13.60
N SER A 354 23.48 -4.00 12.94
CA SER A 354 22.61 -5.08 12.46
C SER A 354 23.24 -5.92 11.36
N TRP A 355 24.06 -5.32 10.50
CA TRP A 355 24.83 -6.04 9.49
C TRP A 355 25.90 -6.91 10.12
N ASN A 356 26.62 -6.41 11.13
CA ASN A 356 27.57 -7.22 11.88
C ASN A 356 26.87 -8.36 12.63
N ALA A 357 25.68 -8.12 13.20
CA ALA A 357 24.89 -9.15 13.87
C ALA A 357 24.49 -10.29 12.91
N LEU A 358 24.18 -9.98 11.65
CA LEU A 358 23.96 -10.98 10.62
C LEU A 358 25.21 -11.85 10.38
N LEU A 359 26.38 -11.22 10.29
CA LEU A 359 27.64 -11.94 10.07
C LEU A 359 28.03 -12.80 11.29
N SER A 360 27.83 -12.27 12.51
CA SER A 360 28.07 -13.00 13.76
C SER A 360 27.11 -14.19 13.95
N THR A 361 25.95 -14.17 13.29
CA THR A 361 25.02 -15.31 13.25
C THR A 361 25.22 -16.20 12.01
N TYR A 362 26.36 -16.08 11.32
CA TYR A 362 26.70 -16.85 10.12
C TYR A 362 25.66 -16.73 8.98
N GLY A 363 24.95 -15.60 8.92
CA GLY A 363 23.89 -15.37 7.94
C GLY A 363 22.52 -15.97 8.30
N LEU A 364 22.36 -16.57 9.48
CA LEU A 364 21.09 -17.12 9.96
C LEU A 364 20.10 -16.05 10.43
N GLY A 365 20.62 -14.89 10.85
CA GLY A 365 19.84 -13.77 11.37
C GLY A 365 19.60 -13.84 12.88
N VAL A 366 19.13 -12.74 13.45
CA VAL A 366 18.95 -12.55 14.90
C VAL A 366 17.50 -12.71 15.38
N GLY A 367 16.58 -13.06 14.49
CA GLY A 367 15.14 -13.10 14.76
C GLY A 367 14.45 -11.76 14.53
N LEU A 368 13.16 -11.80 14.16
CA LEU A 368 12.33 -10.60 14.01
C LEU A 368 12.34 -9.80 15.30
N GLY A 369 12.50 -8.48 15.24
CA GLY A 369 12.53 -7.63 16.43
C GLY A 369 13.79 -7.76 17.29
N GLY A 370 14.76 -8.61 16.90
CA GLY A 370 16.03 -8.78 17.60
C GLY A 370 17.01 -7.63 17.38
N THR A 371 16.88 -6.88 16.28
CA THR A 371 17.70 -5.68 16.02
C THR A 371 16.90 -4.59 15.31
N ARG A 372 17.20 -3.33 15.61
CA ARG A 372 16.65 -2.13 14.96
C ARG A 372 17.54 -1.69 13.81
N THR A 373 16.93 -1.35 12.68
CA THR A 373 17.61 -0.83 11.49
C THR A 373 17.03 0.50 11.03
N SER A 374 17.55 1.04 9.93
CA SER A 374 16.96 2.16 9.18
C SER A 374 16.89 1.88 7.68
N ASN A 375 17.08 0.63 7.26
CA ASN A 375 17.01 0.16 5.89
C ASN A 375 16.23 -1.16 5.82
N PHE A 376 15.20 -1.23 4.97
CA PHE A 376 14.35 -2.43 4.85
C PHE A 376 15.13 -3.70 4.52
N ALA A 377 16.08 -3.65 3.58
CA ALA A 377 16.85 -4.83 3.17
C ALA A 377 17.76 -5.32 4.30
N VAL A 378 18.45 -4.40 4.99
CA VAL A 378 19.27 -4.75 6.16
C VAL A 378 18.38 -5.32 7.27
N SER A 379 17.21 -4.71 7.51
CA SER A 379 16.23 -5.20 8.49
C SER A 379 15.81 -6.63 8.22
N LEU A 380 15.44 -6.91 6.97
CA LEU A 380 14.97 -8.21 6.54
C LEU A 380 16.05 -9.28 6.65
N VAL A 381 17.22 -9.02 6.08
CA VAL A 381 18.32 -10.00 6.05
C VAL A 381 18.86 -10.23 7.46
N SER A 382 19.10 -9.18 8.25
CA SER A 382 19.59 -9.34 9.63
C SER A 382 18.58 -10.02 10.55
N SER A 383 17.26 -9.80 10.36
CA SER A 383 16.24 -10.40 11.23
C SER A 383 15.92 -11.85 10.88
N VAL A 384 15.81 -12.17 9.58
CA VAL A 384 15.31 -13.49 9.12
C VAL A 384 16.43 -14.37 8.56
N GLY A 385 17.59 -13.81 8.29
CA GLY A 385 18.72 -14.48 7.66
C GLY A 385 18.66 -14.46 6.14
N LEU A 386 19.76 -14.90 5.51
CA LEU A 386 19.92 -14.95 4.05
C LEU A 386 18.85 -15.84 3.39
N LEU A 387 18.51 -16.97 4.02
CA LEU A 387 17.55 -17.93 3.47
C LEU A 387 16.14 -17.33 3.36
N GLY A 388 15.60 -16.80 4.46
CA GLY A 388 14.26 -16.22 4.40
C GLY A 388 14.21 -14.92 3.62
N ALA A 389 15.26 -14.09 3.65
CA ALA A 389 15.36 -12.93 2.77
C ALA A 389 15.32 -13.35 1.29
N THR A 390 15.99 -14.44 0.91
CA THR A 390 15.94 -15.00 -0.44
C THR A 390 14.52 -15.41 -0.82
N PHE A 391 13.80 -16.14 0.04
CA PHE A 391 12.40 -16.50 -0.22
C PHE A 391 11.51 -15.27 -0.40
N TYR A 392 11.67 -14.24 0.44
CA TYR A 392 10.93 -12.99 0.31
C TYR A 392 11.24 -12.28 -1.01
N PHE A 393 12.52 -12.07 -1.35
CA PHE A 393 12.89 -11.36 -2.58
C PHE A 393 12.49 -12.14 -3.85
N LEU A 394 12.61 -13.47 -3.84
CA LEU A 394 12.09 -14.30 -4.93
C LEU A 394 10.57 -14.18 -5.05
N PHE A 395 9.84 -14.11 -3.92
CA PHE A 395 8.40 -13.86 -3.94
C PHE A 395 8.08 -12.47 -4.53
N VAL A 396 8.82 -11.43 -4.14
CA VAL A 396 8.67 -10.09 -4.70
C VAL A 396 8.93 -10.09 -6.21
N VAL A 397 10.03 -10.71 -6.66
CA VAL A 397 10.35 -10.87 -8.09
C VAL A 397 9.23 -11.61 -8.82
N GLN A 398 8.66 -12.64 -8.19
CA GLN A 398 7.54 -13.38 -8.74
C GLN A 398 6.30 -12.49 -8.91
N CYS A 399 5.95 -11.68 -7.90
CA CYS A 399 4.84 -10.72 -7.97
C CYS A 399 5.03 -9.71 -9.11
N LEU A 400 6.24 -9.16 -9.23
CA LEU A 400 6.51 -8.00 -10.08
C LEU A 400 6.83 -8.36 -11.53
N PHE A 401 7.52 -9.46 -11.78
CA PHE A 401 8.05 -9.77 -13.11
C PHE A 401 7.42 -11.01 -13.72
N ILE A 402 7.19 -12.06 -12.93
CA ILE A 402 6.78 -13.38 -13.43
C ILE A 402 5.26 -13.46 -13.63
N ARG A 403 4.47 -13.06 -12.64
CA ARG A 403 3.01 -13.18 -12.67
C ARG A 403 2.37 -12.34 -13.76
N ARG A 404 1.41 -12.92 -14.49
CA ARG A 404 0.69 -12.24 -15.58
C ARG A 404 -0.80 -12.39 -15.40
N ALA A 405 -1.53 -11.29 -15.56
CA ALA A 405 -2.98 -11.33 -15.64
C ALA A 405 -3.46 -12.08 -16.90
N SER A 406 -4.68 -12.62 -16.85
CA SER A 406 -5.30 -13.27 -18.01
C SER A 406 -5.34 -12.34 -19.23
N ARG A 407 -5.08 -12.88 -20.43
CA ARG A 407 -5.12 -12.10 -21.68
C ARG A 407 -6.51 -11.52 -21.96
N ALA A 408 -7.57 -12.23 -21.57
CA ALA A 408 -8.95 -11.78 -21.72
C ALA A 408 -9.31 -10.64 -20.75
N ASP A 409 -8.67 -10.58 -19.58
CA ASP A 409 -8.95 -9.57 -18.56
C ASP A 409 -8.13 -8.29 -18.81
N THR A 410 -8.69 -7.39 -19.61
CA THR A 410 -8.06 -6.10 -19.93
C THR A 410 -7.86 -5.22 -18.70
N GLN A 411 -8.86 -5.15 -17.80
CA GLN A 411 -8.77 -4.34 -16.60
C GLN A 411 -7.73 -4.92 -15.64
N GLY A 412 -7.70 -6.24 -15.47
CA GLY A 412 -6.70 -6.94 -14.68
C GLY A 412 -5.27 -6.75 -15.18
N ARG A 413 -5.05 -6.65 -16.51
CA ARG A 413 -3.73 -6.30 -17.07
C ARG A 413 -3.29 -4.89 -16.68
N MET A 414 -4.21 -3.91 -16.69
CA MET A 414 -3.91 -2.55 -16.24
C MET A 414 -3.62 -2.51 -14.75
N MET A 415 -4.38 -3.24 -13.93
CA MET A 415 -4.13 -3.35 -12.48
C MET A 415 -2.79 -4.03 -12.17
N MET A 416 -2.41 -5.08 -12.92
CA MET A 416 -1.12 -5.74 -12.77
C MET A 416 0.03 -4.78 -13.09
N SER A 417 -0.08 -4.04 -14.20
CA SER A 417 0.89 -2.99 -14.54
C SER A 417 0.98 -1.93 -13.45
N ALA A 418 -0.17 -1.43 -12.97
CA ALA A 418 -0.23 -0.44 -11.92
C ALA A 418 0.41 -0.94 -10.61
N THR A 419 0.17 -2.20 -10.24
CA THR A 419 0.77 -2.84 -9.05
C THR A 419 2.29 -2.80 -9.12
N ARG A 420 2.87 -3.14 -10.28
CA ARG A 420 4.33 -3.17 -10.48
C ARG A 420 4.98 -1.80 -10.36
N TRP A 421 4.39 -0.80 -11.01
CA TRP A 421 4.90 0.57 -10.99
C TRP A 421 4.67 1.27 -9.64
N THR A 422 3.58 0.94 -8.93
CA THR A 422 3.32 1.44 -7.58
C THR A 422 4.33 0.91 -6.57
N TYR A 423 4.75 -0.34 -6.70
CA TYR A 423 5.66 -0.97 -5.76
C TYR A 423 7.03 -0.30 -5.72
N LEU A 424 7.55 0.11 -6.89
CA LEU A 424 8.91 0.64 -7.03
C LEU A 424 9.21 1.86 -6.13
N PRO A 425 8.44 2.97 -6.17
CA PRO A 425 8.72 4.12 -5.30
C PRO A 425 8.55 3.78 -3.81
N ILE A 426 7.54 2.98 -3.45
CA ILE A 426 7.30 2.58 -2.06
C ILE A 426 8.48 1.74 -1.53
N PHE A 427 8.95 0.78 -2.33
CA PHE A 427 10.06 -0.09 -1.96
C PHE A 427 11.38 0.68 -1.83
N LEU A 428 11.72 1.53 -2.81
CA LEU A 428 12.94 2.32 -2.78
C LEU A 428 13.03 3.23 -1.56
N ILE A 429 11.89 3.76 -1.11
CA ILE A 429 11.83 4.57 0.11
C ILE A 429 11.91 3.71 1.35
N GLY A 430 11.27 2.55 1.35
CA GLY A 430 11.42 1.55 2.42
C GLY A 430 12.89 1.17 2.65
N LEU A 431 13.68 1.03 1.58
CA LEU A 431 15.14 0.80 1.69
C LEU A 431 15.86 1.93 2.45
N ALA A 432 15.34 3.15 2.48
CA ALA A 432 15.99 4.30 3.12
C ALA A 432 15.51 4.58 4.55
N ILE A 433 14.36 4.04 4.97
CA ILE A 433 13.72 4.45 6.24
C ILE A 433 13.19 3.31 7.11
N ALA A 434 12.97 2.11 6.56
CA ALA A 434 12.24 1.09 7.29
C ALA A 434 13.06 0.55 8.47
N THR A 435 12.43 0.55 9.65
CA THR A 435 13.06 0.13 10.91
C THR A 435 12.78 -1.32 11.26
N THR A 436 11.81 -1.93 10.58
CA THR A 436 11.35 -3.30 10.80
C THR A 436 11.30 -4.09 9.50
N PRO A 437 11.48 -5.42 9.55
CA PRO A 437 11.42 -6.28 8.36
C PRO A 437 9.99 -6.51 7.85
N ASP A 438 8.95 -6.13 8.62
CA ASP A 438 7.55 -6.22 8.20
C ASP A 438 7.28 -5.30 7.00
N PHE A 439 6.78 -5.91 5.91
CA PHE A 439 6.42 -5.19 4.69
C PHE A 439 5.06 -4.49 4.79
N GLY A 440 4.24 -4.83 5.80
CA GLY A 440 2.99 -4.17 6.11
C GLY A 440 1.82 -4.54 5.19
N LEU A 441 0.60 -4.23 5.65
CA LEU A 441 -0.64 -4.60 4.96
C LEU A 441 -0.86 -3.87 3.62
N MET A 442 -0.29 -2.68 3.38
CA MET A 442 -0.39 -2.01 2.06
C MET A 442 0.37 -2.77 0.98
N ASN A 443 1.60 -3.21 1.26
CA ASN A 443 2.33 -4.08 0.34
C ASN A 443 1.64 -5.43 0.25
N GLY A 444 1.09 -5.95 1.36
CA GLY A 444 0.27 -7.16 1.35
C GLY A 444 -0.96 -7.07 0.44
N PHE A 445 -1.61 -5.91 0.35
CA PHE A 445 -2.68 -5.64 -0.62
C PHE A 445 -2.16 -5.72 -2.06
N LEU A 446 -1.02 -5.11 -2.38
CA LEU A 446 -0.41 -5.17 -3.72
C LEU A 446 -0.01 -6.60 -4.10
N TYR A 447 0.61 -7.34 -3.18
CA TYR A 447 0.97 -8.74 -3.38
C TYR A 447 -0.28 -9.61 -3.56
N GLY A 448 -1.30 -9.40 -2.72
CA GLY A 448 -2.60 -10.06 -2.80
C GLY A 448 -3.27 -9.84 -4.15
N LEU A 449 -3.31 -8.59 -4.61
CA LEU A 449 -3.84 -8.22 -5.93
C LEU A 449 -3.07 -8.91 -7.06
N SER A 450 -1.74 -8.93 -7.00
CA SER A 450 -0.93 -9.61 -8.02
C SER A 450 -1.23 -11.12 -8.11
N MET A 451 -1.45 -11.79 -6.97
CA MET A 451 -1.83 -13.20 -6.92
C MET A 451 -3.25 -13.42 -7.46
N ALA A 452 -4.20 -12.58 -7.04
CA ALA A 452 -5.58 -12.66 -7.48
C ALA A 452 -5.72 -12.49 -9.00
N LEU A 453 -4.93 -11.59 -9.59
CA LEU A 453 -4.90 -11.32 -11.03
C LEU A 453 -4.23 -12.45 -11.83
N ALA A 454 -3.23 -13.11 -11.25
CA ALA A 454 -2.53 -14.23 -11.88
C ALA A 454 -3.33 -15.54 -11.83
N HIS A 455 -4.34 -15.62 -10.95
CA HIS A 455 -5.17 -16.80 -10.81
C HIS A 455 -5.95 -17.08 -12.10
N ARG A 456 -5.73 -18.26 -12.66
CA ARG A 456 -6.53 -18.80 -13.76
C ARG A 456 -7.63 -19.65 -13.11
N GLY A 457 -8.83 -19.09 -13.00
CA GLY A 457 -9.99 -19.89 -12.61
C GLY A 457 -10.20 -21.07 -13.57
N PRO A 458 -11.01 -22.09 -13.19
CA PRO A 458 -11.42 -23.12 -14.14
C PRO A 458 -12.00 -22.42 -15.37
N ARG A 459 -11.50 -22.80 -16.56
CA ARG A 459 -12.01 -22.30 -17.84
C ARG A 459 -13.53 -22.37 -17.76
N ALA A 460 -14.21 -21.23 -17.89
CA ALA A 460 -15.60 -21.28 -18.32
C ALA A 460 -15.57 -22.06 -19.62
N VAL A 461 -16.12 -23.27 -19.61
CA VAL A 461 -16.37 -24.04 -20.82
C VAL A 461 -17.15 -23.06 -21.69
N ALA A 462 -16.56 -22.70 -22.84
CA ALA A 462 -17.27 -21.91 -23.82
C ALA A 462 -18.58 -22.68 -24.06
N GLN A 463 -19.71 -22.09 -23.68
CA GLN A 463 -20.98 -22.64 -24.12
C GLN A 463 -20.86 -22.76 -25.63
N PRO A 464 -21.10 -23.96 -26.21
CA PRO A 464 -21.10 -24.07 -27.65
C PRO A 464 -22.07 -23.01 -28.14
N ILE A 465 -21.59 -22.16 -29.05
CA ILE A 465 -22.44 -21.24 -29.77
C ILE A 465 -23.47 -22.15 -30.44
N GLU A 466 -24.67 -22.21 -29.90
CA GLU A 466 -25.83 -22.66 -30.65
C GLU A 466 -25.92 -21.70 -31.82
N VAL A 467 -25.40 -22.14 -32.96
CA VAL A 467 -25.68 -21.54 -34.24
C VAL A 467 -27.18 -21.72 -34.40
N VAL A 468 -27.93 -20.68 -34.01
CA VAL A 468 -29.31 -20.51 -34.44
C VAL A 468 -29.22 -20.40 -35.96
N LEU A 469 -29.37 -21.53 -36.64
CA LEU A 469 -29.68 -21.58 -38.06
C LEU A 469 -30.98 -20.78 -38.21
N SER A 470 -30.83 -19.55 -38.66
CA SER A 470 -31.90 -18.73 -39.18
C SER A 470 -32.72 -19.58 -40.16
N ALA A 471 -33.98 -19.82 -39.81
CA ALA A 471 -34.97 -20.37 -40.74
C ALA A 471 -34.97 -19.54 -42.04
N PRO A 472 -35.18 -20.17 -43.20
CA PRO A 472 -35.15 -19.46 -44.48
C PRO A 472 -36.25 -18.40 -44.50
N VAL A 473 -35.85 -17.18 -44.86
CA VAL A 473 -36.73 -16.07 -45.18
C VAL A 473 -37.69 -16.54 -46.28
N ALA A 474 -38.97 -16.68 -45.94
CA ALA A 474 -40.02 -16.89 -46.92
C ALA A 474 -40.10 -15.67 -47.83
N LEU A 475 -39.79 -15.86 -49.11
CA LEU A 475 -39.98 -14.89 -50.17
C LEU A 475 -41.48 -14.59 -50.28
N VAL A 476 -41.86 -13.35 -50.01
CA VAL A 476 -43.20 -12.83 -50.29
C VAL A 476 -43.33 -12.68 -51.80
N GLU A 477 -44.17 -13.51 -52.43
CA GLU A 477 -44.58 -13.32 -53.83
C GLU A 477 -45.49 -12.08 -53.98
N PRO A 478 -45.33 -11.28 -55.04
CA PRO A 478 -46.24 -10.18 -55.31
C PRO A 478 -47.55 -10.71 -55.92
N SER A 479 -48.66 -10.53 -55.19
CA SER A 479 -50.00 -10.90 -55.63
C SER A 479 -50.43 -10.09 -56.87
N ARG A 480 -50.75 -10.81 -57.94
CA ARG A 480 -51.36 -10.30 -59.17
C ARG A 480 -52.75 -9.70 -58.90
N ILE A 481 -52.98 -8.57 -59.55
CA ILE A 481 -54.25 -7.88 -59.72
C ILE A 481 -55.19 -8.75 -60.57
N VAL A 482 -56.42 -8.98 -60.10
CA VAL A 482 -57.60 -9.33 -60.94
C VAL A 482 -58.82 -8.58 -60.39
N PRO A 483 -59.64 -7.92 -61.23
CA PRO A 483 -60.72 -7.03 -60.81
C PRO A 483 -62.08 -7.73 -60.69
N GLY A 484 -62.93 -7.22 -59.80
CA GLY A 484 -64.38 -7.14 -60.04
C GLY A 484 -65.31 -8.04 -59.22
N ARG A 485 -66.37 -7.39 -58.72
CA ARG A 485 -67.58 -7.83 -57.97
C ARG A 485 -67.42 -7.68 -56.45
N GLY A 486 -68.25 -6.94 -55.73
CA GLY A 486 -69.53 -6.32 -56.04
C GLY A 486 -70.28 -6.20 -54.71
N ILE A 487 -70.52 -4.96 -54.31
CA ILE A 487 -71.37 -4.42 -53.24
C ILE A 487 -72.42 -5.38 -52.64
N ARG A 488 -72.50 -5.45 -51.30
CA ARG A 488 -73.75 -5.31 -50.53
C ARG A 488 -73.49 -4.95 -49.07
N PHE A 489 -74.27 -3.98 -48.60
CA PHE A 489 -74.44 -3.53 -47.23
C PHE A 489 -75.31 -4.53 -46.46
N ASP A 490 -74.93 -4.83 -45.23
CA ASP A 490 -75.73 -4.63 -44.00
C ASP A 490 -74.83 -4.83 -42.76
#